data_AF-A0A7J0HE45-F1
#
_entry.id   AF-A0A7J0HE45-F1
#
_cell.length_a   1.000
_cell.length_b   1.000
_cell.length_c   1.000
_cell.angle_alpha   90.00
_cell.angle_beta   90.00
_cell.angle_gamma   90.00
#
_symmetry.space_group_name_H-M   'P 1'
#
loop_
_entity.id
_entity.type
_entity.pdbx_description
1 polymer ?
#
loop_
_entity_poly.entity_id
_entity_poly.type
_entity_poly.pdbx_seq_one_letter_code
_entity_poly.pdbx_strand_id
1 'polypeptide(L)'
;MSLVAGSYERFIWGFKLKALKHSHESLTVIPLFCFPSHISPIKSVAVAGSAAASGGADDTIKLYDLSASAEIGSLTEHSASVTALSFFAPPPL
;
A
#
# COMPACT_ATOMS: atom_id res chain seq x y z
N MET A 1 -12.10 5.26 -3.25
CA MET A 1 -11.07 5.35 -2.20
C MET A 1 -10.35 4.01 -2.15
N SER A 2 -9.04 4.01 -1.99
CA SER A 2 -8.23 2.79 -1.90
C SER A 2 -7.74 2.63 -0.47
N LEU A 3 -7.64 1.38 -0.01
CA LEU A 3 -7.07 1.01 1.28
C LEU A 3 -5.93 0.03 1.00
N VAL A 4 -4.78 0.28 1.61
CA VAL A 4 -3.62 -0.62 1.55
C VAL A 4 -3.19 -0.94 2.96
N ALA A 5 -2.92 -2.21 3.23
CA ALA A 5 -2.45 -2.69 4.53
C ALA A 5 -1.24 -3.60 4.33
N GLY A 6 -0.22 -3.43 5.17
CA GLY A 6 0.93 -4.34 5.28
C GLY A 6 0.85 -5.15 6.57
N SER A 7 1.46 -6.33 6.58
CA SER A 7 1.51 -7.21 7.76
C SER A 7 2.92 -7.55 8.18
N TYR A 8 3.03 -7.95 9.45
CA TYR A 8 4.20 -8.62 10.00
C TYR A 8 4.58 -9.88 9.22
N GLU A 9 3.59 -10.62 8.72
CA GLU A 9 3.75 -11.83 7.91
C GLU A 9 4.22 -11.55 6.47
N ARG A 10 4.60 -10.29 6.16
CA ARG A 10 5.19 -9.85 4.87
C ARG A 10 4.20 -9.69 3.72
N PHE A 11 2.91 -9.89 4.02
CA PHE A 11 1.84 -9.72 3.05
C PHE A 11 1.44 -8.26 2.90
N ILE A 12 1.14 -7.90 1.66
CA ILE A 12 0.47 -6.64 1.31
C ILE A 12 -0.95 -6.97 0.83
N TRP A 13 -1.91 -6.15 1.24
CA TRP A 13 -3.27 -6.17 0.72
C TRP A 13 -3.65 -4.82 0.14
N GLY A 14 -4.26 -4.86 -1.03
CA GLY A 14 -4.94 -3.72 -1.64
C GLY A 14 -6.44 -3.95 -1.66
N PHE A 15 -7.21 -2.93 -1.30
CA PHE A 15 -8.66 -2.94 -1.35
C PHE A 15 -9.22 -1.67 -1.99
N LYS A 16 -10.34 -1.81 -2.69
CA LYS A 16 -11.16 -0.70 -3.17
C LYS A 16 -12.38 -0.56 -2.27
N LEU A 17 -12.55 0.62 -1.70
CA LEU A 17 -13.69 0.95 -0.86
C LEU A 17 -14.82 1.54 -1.70
N LYS A 18 -16.01 0.97 -1.57
CA LYS A 18 -17.24 1.44 -2.21
C LYS A 18 -18.28 1.78 -1.14
N ALA A 19 -18.69 3.05 -1.11
CA ALA A 19 -19.74 3.53 -0.22
C ALA A 19 -21.12 3.08 -0.71
N LEU A 20 -21.95 2.57 0.21
CA LEU A 20 -23.35 2.28 -0.06
C LEU A 20 -24.20 3.52 0.25
N LYS A 21 -25.08 3.89 -0.68
CA LYS A 21 -25.84 5.15 -0.65
C LYS A 21 -27.10 5.12 0.23
N HIS A 22 -27.38 4.05 1.00
CA HIS A 22 -28.73 3.88 1.57
C HIS A 22 -28.88 3.34 3.00
N SER A 23 -27.82 3.34 3.79
CA SER A 23 -27.94 3.09 5.23
C SER A 23 -26.70 3.65 5.90
N HIS A 24 -26.84 4.24 7.09
CA HIS A 24 -25.75 4.74 7.93
C HIS A 24 -24.43 3.98 7.68
N GLU A 25 -23.55 4.63 6.91
CA GLU A 25 -22.13 4.35 6.65
C GLU A 25 -21.68 2.87 6.61
N SER A 26 -22.23 2.08 5.69
CA SER A 26 -21.63 0.78 5.35
C SER A 26 -20.66 0.93 4.17
N LEU A 27 -19.37 0.72 4.43
CA LEU A 27 -18.33 0.60 3.40
C LEU A 27 -18.21 -0.86 2.97
N THR A 28 -18.31 -1.11 1.68
CA THR A 28 -17.95 -2.42 1.11
C THR A 28 -16.50 -2.42 0.67
N VAL A 29 -15.78 -3.46 1.08
CA VAL A 29 -14.36 -3.66 0.78
C VAL A 29 -14.26 -4.68 -0.35
N ILE A 30 -13.73 -4.24 -1.50
CA ILE A 30 -13.49 -5.10 -2.65
C ILE A 30 -11.99 -5.41 -2.69
N PRO A 31 -11.55 -6.68 -2.57
CA PRO A 31 -10.14 -7.03 -2.66
C PRO A 31 -9.59 -6.77 -4.06
N LEU A 32 -8.40 -6.17 -4.14
CA LEU A 32 -7.66 -5.94 -5.39
C LEU A 32 -6.54 -6.97 -5.55
N PHE A 33 -5.64 -7.03 -4.57
CA PHE A 33 -4.53 -7.98 -4.57
C PHE A 33 -4.13 -8.39 -3.15
N CYS A 34 -3.50 -9.57 -3.05
CA CYS A 34 -2.94 -10.14 -1.84
C CYS A 34 -1.76 -11.03 -2.23
N PHE A 35 -0.55 -10.68 -1.78
CA PHE A 35 0.63 -11.52 -1.99
C PHE A 35 1.73 -11.21 -0.97
N PRO A 36 2.65 -12.16 -0.70
CA PRO A 36 3.83 -11.90 0.10
C PRO A 36 4.76 -10.97 -0.68
N SER A 37 4.81 -9.71 -0.27
CA SER A 37 5.55 -8.70 -1.02
C SER A 37 7.00 -8.59 -0.54
N HIS A 38 7.22 -8.63 0.78
CA HIS A 38 8.54 -8.46 1.38
C HIS A 38 9.15 -9.78 1.87
N ILE A 39 10.46 -9.78 2.11
CA ILE A 39 11.19 -10.90 2.71
C ILE A 39 11.11 -10.85 4.25
N SER A 40 10.88 -9.66 4.80
CA SER A 40 10.74 -9.38 6.24
C SER A 40 9.54 -8.46 6.52
N PRO A 41 9.08 -8.31 7.78
CA PRO A 41 7.87 -7.57 8.12
C PRO A 41 7.71 -6.23 7.40
N ILE A 42 6.51 -5.94 6.92
CA ILE A 42 6.20 -4.61 6.37
C ILE A 42 6.03 -3.66 7.55
N LYS A 43 6.81 -2.59 7.58
CA LYS A 43 6.81 -1.60 8.66
C LYS A 43 6.06 -0.32 8.30
N SER A 44 5.98 0.00 7.01
CA SER A 44 5.35 1.23 6.55
C SER A 44 4.65 1.00 5.21
N VAL A 45 3.54 1.71 5.02
CA VAL A 45 2.79 1.76 3.76
C VAL A 45 2.33 3.19 3.50
N ALA A 46 2.33 3.60 2.25
CA ALA A 46 1.82 4.89 1.81
C ALA A 46 1.02 4.72 0.51
N VAL A 47 0.03 5.59 0.28
CA VAL A 47 -0.81 5.58 -0.92
C VAL A 47 -1.06 7.01 -1.38
N ALA A 48 -0.96 7.25 -2.69
CA ALA A 48 -1.35 8.48 -3.35
C ALA A 48 -2.02 8.19 -4.69
N GLY A 49 -3.33 8.38 -4.76
CA GLY A 49 -4.11 8.08 -5.97
C GLY A 49 -4.08 6.59 -6.32
N SER A 50 -3.51 6.25 -7.48
CA SER A 50 -3.28 4.86 -7.92
C SER A 50 -1.93 4.31 -7.48
N ALA A 51 -0.99 5.14 -7.01
CA ALA A 51 0.31 4.68 -6.56
C ALA A 51 0.24 4.24 -5.10
N ALA A 52 0.90 3.12 -4.79
CA ALA A 52 1.16 2.69 -3.43
C ALA A 52 2.62 2.31 -3.27
N ALA A 53 3.13 2.45 -2.04
CA ALA A 53 4.47 2.03 -1.67
C ALA A 53 4.44 1.31 -0.32
N SER A 54 5.33 0.35 -0.13
CA SER A 54 5.54 -0.31 1.16
C SER A 54 7.03 -0.41 1.48
N GLY A 55 7.37 -0.27 2.76
CA GLY A 55 8.72 -0.36 3.28
C GLY A 55 8.85 -1.49 4.28
N GLY A 56 9.89 -2.31 4.13
CA GLY A 56 10.11 -3.51 4.92
C GLY A 56 11.25 -3.40 5.92
N ALA A 57 11.34 -4.41 6.79
CA ALA A 57 12.54 -4.73 7.56
C ALA A 57 13.62 -5.46 6.74
N ASP A 58 13.38 -5.65 5.45
CA ASP A 58 14.32 -6.20 4.47
C ASP A 58 15.08 -5.11 3.70
N ASP A 59 15.04 -3.88 4.19
CA ASP A 59 15.72 -2.71 3.62
C ASP A 59 15.24 -2.36 2.20
N THR A 60 14.07 -2.85 1.79
CA THR A 60 13.49 -2.55 0.47
C THR A 60 12.26 -1.68 0.56
N ILE A 61 12.06 -0.88 -0.48
CA ILE A 61 10.79 -0.24 -0.79
C ILE A 61 10.20 -0.95 -2.01
N LYS A 62 8.93 -1.30 -1.96
CA LYS A 62 8.18 -1.86 -3.09
C LYS A 62 7.11 -0.90 -3.56
N LEU A 63 6.94 -0.82 -4.87
CA LEU A 63 6.03 0.10 -5.53
C LEU A 63 4.93 -0.68 -6.24
N TYR A 64 3.70 -0.17 -6.16
CA TYR A 64 2.52 -0.81 -6.74
C TYR A 64 1.67 0.19 -7.50
N ASP A 65 1.06 -0.31 -8.56
CA ASP A 65 -0.04 0.36 -9.25
C ASP A 65 -1.35 -0.32 -8.86
N LEU A 66 -2.17 0.40 -8.08
CA LEU A 66 -3.48 -0.05 -7.62
C LEU A 66 -4.51 -0.16 -8.75
N SER A 67 -4.30 0.54 -9.88
CA SER A 67 -5.17 0.44 -11.05
C SER A 67 -4.91 -0.83 -11.84
N ALA A 68 -3.63 -1.20 -11.98
CA ALA A 68 -3.20 -2.46 -12.58
C ALA A 68 -3.29 -3.65 -11.60
N SER A 69 -3.48 -3.38 -10.30
CA SER A 69 -3.42 -4.38 -9.22
C SER A 69 -2.11 -5.17 -9.22
N ALA A 70 -0.99 -4.50 -9.50
CA ALA A 70 0.30 -5.14 -9.73
C ALA A 70 1.45 -4.39 -9.03
N GLU A 71 2.49 -5.14 -8.64
CA GLU A 71 3.80 -4.59 -8.28
C GLU A 71 4.51 -4.09 -9.54
N ILE A 72 5.02 -2.86 -9.50
CA ILE A 72 5.69 -2.22 -10.64
C ILE A 72 7.21 -2.18 -10.49
N GLY A 73 7.73 -2.38 -9.27
CA GLY A 73 9.16 -2.44 -9.03
C GLY A 73 9.56 -2.27 -7.56
N SER A 74 10.87 -2.28 -7.33
CA SER A 74 11.47 -2.12 -6.00
C SER A 74 12.64 -1.13 -6.02
N LEU A 75 12.88 -0.51 -4.87
CA LEU A 75 14.05 0.31 -4.57
C LEU A 75 14.84 -0.39 -3.47
N THR A 76 16.11 -0.69 -3.73
CA THR A 76 16.95 -1.57 -2.90
C THR A 76 18.22 -0.88 -2.39
N GLU A 77 18.26 0.45 -2.44
CA GLU A 77 19.45 1.23 -2.06
C GLU A 77 19.60 1.42 -0.54
N HIS A 78 18.56 1.11 0.25
CA HIS A 78 18.66 1.24 1.71
C HIS A 78 19.50 0.10 2.30
N SER A 79 20.29 0.43 3.32
CA SER A 79 21.10 -0.54 4.08
C SER A 79 20.53 -0.81 5.48
N ALA A 80 19.29 -0.37 5.73
CA ALA A 80 18.59 -0.53 6.98
C ALA A 80 17.07 -0.40 6.78
N SER A 81 16.34 -0.85 7.80
CA SER A 81 14.89 -1.00 7.74
C SER A 81 14.17 0.31 7.41
N VAL A 82 13.20 0.23 6.50
CA VAL A 82 12.36 1.35 6.09
C VAL A 82 11.24 1.53 7.11
N THR A 83 11.40 2.50 8.01
CA THR A 83 10.49 2.70 9.15
C THR A 83 9.27 3.57 8.83
N ALA A 84 9.36 4.46 7.84
CA ALA A 84 8.28 5.36 7.45
C ALA A 84 8.35 5.69 5.96
N LEU A 85 7.18 5.87 5.35
CA LEU A 85 7.02 6.32 3.97
C LEU A 85 5.86 7.32 3.91
N SER A 86 5.98 8.32 3.04
CA SER A 86 4.91 9.25 2.73
C SER A 86 5.07 9.74 1.30
N PHE A 87 3.95 9.85 0.59
CA PHE A 87 3.95 10.53 -0.70
C PHE A 87 3.89 12.04 -0.48
N PHE A 88 4.72 12.78 -1.21
CA PHE A 88 4.59 14.23 -1.27
C PHE A 88 3.35 14.59 -2.08
N ALA A 89 2.39 15.28 -1.46
CA ALA A 89 1.23 15.85 -2.13
C ALA A 89 1.25 17.37 -1.92
N PRO A 90 1.46 18.19 -2.97
CA PRO A 90 1.30 19.63 -2.84
C PRO A 90 -0.18 19.96 -2.54
N PRO A 91 -0.45 21.02 -1.76
CA PRO A 91 -1.82 21.45 -1.51
C PRO A 91 -2.51 21.84 -2.83
N PRO A 92 -3.83 21.59 -2.97
CA PRO A 92 -4.57 22.08 -4.13
C PRO A 92 -4.55 23.61 -4.14
N LEU A 93 -4.17 24.19 -5.29
CA LEU A 93 -4.20 25.63 -5.54
C LEU A 93 -5.64 26.16 -5.57
#